data_AF-A0A965PAJ2-F1
#
_entry.id   AF-A0A965PAJ2-F1
#
_cell.length_a   1.000
_cell.length_b   1.000
_cell.length_c   1.000
_cell.angle_alpha   90.00
_cell.angle_beta   90.00
_cell.angle_gamma   90.00
#
_symmetry.space_group_name_H-M   'P 1'
#
loop_
_entity.id
_entity.type
_entity.pdbx_description
1 polymer ?
#
loop_
_entity_poly.entity_id
_entity_poly.type
_entity_poly.pdbx_seq_one_letter_code
_entity_poly.pdbx_strand_id
1 'polypeptide(L)'
;MDPSVWEAFMYASAAAGNGWYTYGGAEVPKTFMGTYPIAVCPGMPSGESTMIMSPKSNLWFGTNVLNNWNEVTVVDMQQFAEDNVRFSAKFFAAAQYGIGSKIAAYSTWF
;
A
#
# COMPACT_ATOMS: atom_id res chain seq x y z
N MET A 1 5.53 -1.31 3.84
CA MET A 1 6.25 -0.20 4.49
C MET A 1 6.16 1.03 3.62
N ASP A 2 6.35 2.20 4.19
CA ASP A 2 6.32 3.44 3.43
C ASP A 2 7.51 3.52 2.43
N PRO A 3 7.40 4.36 1.39
CA PRO A 3 8.45 4.51 0.39
C PRO A 3 9.80 5.00 0.94
N SER A 4 9.80 5.86 1.95
CA SER A 4 11.04 6.42 2.53
C SER A 4 11.84 5.37 3.30
N VAL A 5 11.15 4.46 4.01
CA VAL A 5 11.79 3.30 4.67
C VAL A 5 12.37 2.34 3.66
N TRP A 6 11.68 2.15 2.52
CA TRP A 6 12.23 1.32 1.45
C TRP A 6 13.51 1.90 0.87
N GLU A 7 13.53 3.21 0.60
CA GLU A 7 14.75 3.89 0.13
C GLU A 7 15.88 3.76 1.16
N ALA A 8 15.60 4.03 2.44
CA ALA A 8 16.59 3.87 3.52
C ALA A 8 17.12 2.43 3.64
N PHE A 9 16.24 1.43 3.48
CA PHE A 9 16.62 0.02 3.47
C PHE A 9 17.55 -0.30 2.29
N MET A 10 17.27 0.24 1.10
CA MET A 10 18.16 0.08 -0.07
C MET A 10 19.56 0.67 0.22
N TYR A 11 19.62 1.91 0.74
CA TYR A 11 20.88 2.56 1.15
C TYR A 11 21.66 1.77 2.19
N ALA A 12 21.00 1.28 3.24
CA ALA A 12 21.64 0.45 4.25
C ALA A 12 22.14 -0.88 3.68
N SER A 13 21.34 -1.55 2.84
CA SER A 13 21.69 -2.86 2.27
C SER A 13 22.92 -2.78 1.34
N ALA A 14 23.03 -1.71 0.55
CA ALA A 14 24.18 -1.50 -0.31
C ALA A 14 25.45 -1.15 0.48
N ALA A 15 25.33 -0.34 1.54
CA ALA A 15 26.43 -0.04 2.44
C ALA A 15 26.94 -1.29 3.19
N ALA A 16 26.05 -2.26 3.47
CA ALA A 16 26.37 -3.51 4.14
C ALA A 16 27.04 -4.57 3.22
N GLY A 17 27.45 -4.19 2.00
CA GLY A 17 28.17 -5.07 1.07
C GLY A 17 27.30 -5.80 0.05
N ASN A 18 25.99 -5.50 -0.03
CA ASN A 18 25.07 -6.05 -1.03
C ASN A 18 25.08 -5.23 -2.35
N GLY A 19 26.25 -4.70 -2.73
CA GLY A 19 26.42 -3.78 -3.86
C GLY A 19 25.94 -4.31 -5.22
N TRP A 20 25.67 -3.36 -6.14
CA TRP A 20 25.11 -3.52 -7.50
C TRP A 20 23.69 -4.13 -7.59
N TYR A 21 23.39 -5.21 -6.88
CA TYR A 21 22.07 -5.88 -6.93
C TYR A 21 20.90 -5.02 -6.42
N THR A 22 21.18 -3.97 -5.65
CA THR A 22 20.20 -3.06 -5.06
C THR A 22 20.01 -1.76 -5.84
N TYR A 23 20.82 -1.48 -6.88
CA TYR A 23 20.74 -0.22 -7.64
C TYR A 23 20.91 -0.36 -9.16
N GLY A 24 21.45 -1.47 -9.66
CA GLY A 24 21.80 -1.65 -11.06
C GLY A 24 21.19 -2.93 -11.63
N GLY A 25 20.03 -2.82 -12.29
CA GLY A 25 19.41 -3.94 -13.01
C GLY A 25 17.90 -3.78 -13.22
N ALA A 26 17.33 -4.63 -14.07
CA ALA A 26 15.89 -4.77 -14.22
C ALA A 26 15.28 -5.19 -12.87
N GLU A 27 14.34 -4.38 -12.38
CA GLU A 27 13.58 -4.51 -11.12
C GLU A 27 14.34 -5.14 -9.94
N VAL A 28 14.86 -4.29 -9.04
CA VAL A 28 15.39 -4.74 -7.74
C VAL A 28 14.28 -5.52 -7.00
N PRO A 29 14.48 -6.82 -6.71
CA PRO A 29 13.46 -7.64 -6.08
C PRO A 29 13.20 -7.14 -4.66
N LYS A 30 11.97 -6.68 -4.41
CA LYS A 30 11.52 -6.14 -3.12
C LYS A 30 11.35 -7.28 -2.11
N THR A 31 12.45 -7.79 -1.59
CA THR A 31 12.47 -8.91 -0.65
C THR A 31 13.40 -8.62 0.52
N PHE A 32 13.01 -9.09 1.70
CA PHE A 32 13.87 -9.12 2.89
C PHE A 32 14.51 -10.51 2.99
N MET A 33 15.85 -10.55 3.08
CA MET A 33 16.65 -11.78 3.13
C MET A 33 16.37 -12.76 1.97
N GLY A 34 15.92 -12.27 0.81
CA GLY A 34 15.57 -13.08 -0.36
C GLY A 34 14.32 -13.97 -0.21
N THR A 35 13.66 -13.98 0.96
CA THR A 35 12.58 -14.93 1.28
C THR A 35 11.25 -14.24 1.52
N TYR A 36 11.27 -13.05 2.15
CA TYR A 36 10.05 -12.37 2.56
C TYR A 36 9.72 -11.23 1.59
N PRO A 37 8.60 -11.28 0.85
CA PRO A 37 8.23 -10.21 -0.06
C PRO A 37 7.86 -8.93 0.70
N ILE A 38 8.28 -7.79 0.16
CA ILE A 38 8.05 -6.46 0.71
C ILE A 38 7.08 -5.72 -0.21
N ALA A 39 5.95 -5.29 0.37
CA ALA A 39 5.05 -4.35 -0.29
C ALA A 39 5.41 -2.91 0.13
N VAL A 40 5.67 -2.05 -0.85
CA VAL A 40 5.85 -0.61 -0.64
C VAL A 40 4.51 0.07 -0.88
N CYS A 41 4.02 0.78 0.13
CA CYS A 41 2.67 1.33 0.16
C CYS A 41 2.75 2.84 0.36
N PRO A 42 2.49 3.67 -0.68
CA PRO A 42 2.56 5.13 -0.57
C PRO A 42 1.53 5.73 0.38
N GLY A 43 0.46 4.99 0.70
CA GLY A 43 -0.57 5.40 1.65
C GLY A 43 -0.21 5.16 3.13
N MET A 44 0.96 4.58 3.43
CA MET A 44 1.46 4.54 4.80
C MET A 44 2.03 5.92 5.18
N PRO A 45 1.95 6.35 6.46
CA PRO A 45 2.48 7.64 6.88
C PRO A 45 3.95 7.82 6.47
N SER A 46 4.20 8.69 5.48
CA SER A 46 5.50 8.76 4.78
C SER A 46 6.58 9.55 5.53
N GLY A 47 6.22 10.29 6.58
CA GLY A 47 7.17 11.02 7.43
C GLY A 47 7.63 10.25 8.67
N GLU A 48 7.15 9.02 8.85
CA GLU A 48 7.04 8.38 10.18
C GLU A 48 7.78 7.04 10.26
N SER A 49 8.60 6.75 9.25
CA SER A 49 9.37 5.51 9.11
C SER A 49 8.59 4.26 9.52
N THR A 50 7.40 4.06 8.95
CA THR A 50 6.47 3.02 9.39
C THR A 50 6.65 1.73 8.59
N MET A 51 6.94 0.64 9.30
CA MET A 51 6.94 -0.71 8.74
C MET A 51 6.09 -1.67 9.56
N ILE A 52 5.47 -2.61 8.87
CA ILE A 52 4.66 -3.67 9.47
C ILE A 52 5.11 -4.99 8.87
N MET A 53 5.43 -5.95 9.73
CA MET A 53 5.72 -7.33 9.37
C MET A 53 4.63 -8.23 9.97
N SER A 54 3.88 -8.89 9.09
CA SER A 54 2.77 -9.77 9.46
C SER A 54 2.62 -10.86 8.40
N PRO A 55 2.19 -12.08 8.76
CA PRO A 55 1.76 -13.07 7.78
C PRO A 55 0.66 -12.50 6.87
N LYS A 56 0.75 -12.72 5.55
CA LYS A 56 -0.29 -12.28 4.59
C LYS A 56 -1.68 -12.79 4.97
N SER A 57 -1.75 -14.00 5.51
CA SER A 57 -3.01 -14.62 5.98
C SER A 57 -3.64 -13.93 7.19
N ASN A 58 -2.92 -12.99 7.84
CA ASN A 58 -3.39 -12.23 8.99
C ASN A 58 -3.81 -10.79 8.61
N LEU A 59 -3.78 -10.46 7.30
CA LEU A 59 -4.20 -9.17 6.77
C LEU A 59 -5.39 -9.38 5.84
N TRP A 60 -6.49 -8.70 6.13
CA TRP A 60 -7.72 -8.78 5.35
C TRP A 60 -8.09 -7.41 4.81
N PHE A 61 -8.41 -7.37 3.53
CA PHE A 61 -9.03 -6.22 2.90
C PHE A 61 -10.48 -6.56 2.61
N GLY A 62 -11.37 -5.97 3.40
CA GLY A 62 -12.81 -6.11 3.23
C GLY A 62 -13.32 -5.06 2.25
N THR A 63 -13.98 -5.52 1.20
CA THR A 63 -14.78 -4.66 0.32
C THR A 63 -16.23 -5.06 0.43
N ASN A 64 -17.11 -4.08 0.32
CA ASN A 64 -18.54 -4.36 0.24
C ASN A 64 -18.92 -4.66 -1.21
N VAL A 65 -18.68 -5.87 -1.70
CA VAL A 65 -18.93 -6.25 -3.11
C VAL A 65 -20.37 -6.69 -3.41
N LEU A 66 -21.12 -7.11 -2.38
CA LEU A 66 -22.45 -7.73 -2.55
C LEU A 66 -23.62 -6.76 -2.43
N ASN A 67 -23.37 -5.50 -2.04
CA ASN A 67 -24.45 -4.56 -1.77
C ASN A 67 -24.56 -3.51 -2.88
N ASN A 68 -25.80 -3.14 -3.26
CA ASN A 68 -26.16 -2.19 -4.32
C ASN A 68 -25.66 -0.74 -4.12
N TRP A 69 -24.82 -0.49 -3.11
CA TRP A 69 -24.23 0.83 -2.85
C TRP A 69 -23.03 1.17 -3.73
N ASN A 70 -22.55 0.20 -4.52
CA ASN A 70 -21.48 0.38 -5.51
C ASN A 70 -22.02 0.73 -6.90
N GLU A 71 -23.28 1.16 -7.01
CA GLU A 71 -23.84 1.60 -8.29
C GLU A 71 -23.13 2.86 -8.78
N VAL A 72 -22.73 2.84 -10.06
CA VAL A 72 -22.13 4.00 -10.73
C VAL A 72 -23.25 4.79 -11.37
N THR A 73 -23.53 5.99 -10.86
CA THR A 73 -24.50 6.88 -11.50
C THR A 73 -23.79 7.78 -12.51
N VAL A 74 -24.36 7.84 -13.71
CA VAL A 74 -23.89 8.69 -14.81
C VAL A 74 -24.82 9.88 -14.90
N VAL A 75 -24.28 11.09 -14.79
CA VAL A 75 -25.03 12.33 -14.94
C VAL A 75 -24.49 13.07 -16.16
N ASP A 76 -25.35 13.20 -17.16
CA ASP A 76 -25.15 14.13 -18.27
C ASP A 76 -25.49 15.55 -17.80
N MET A 77 -24.55 16.47 -17.97
CA MET A 77 -24.69 17.86 -17.58
C MET A 77 -25.27 18.75 -18.68
N GLN A 78 -25.86 18.17 -19.74
CA GLN A 78 -26.63 18.91 -20.74
C GLN A 78 -27.70 19.83 -20.13
N GLN A 79 -28.28 19.46 -18.97
CA GLN A 79 -29.23 20.32 -18.25
C GLN A 79 -28.62 21.66 -17.79
N PHE A 80 -27.29 21.72 -17.59
CA PHE A 80 -26.54 22.92 -17.22
C PHE A 80 -25.76 23.52 -18.40
N ALA A 81 -26.01 23.05 -19.63
CA ALA A 81 -25.29 23.44 -20.84
C ALA A 81 -23.76 23.22 -20.75
N GLU A 82 -23.33 22.20 -20.00
CA GLU A 82 -21.93 21.76 -19.95
C GLU A 82 -21.74 20.49 -20.81
N ASP A 83 -20.70 20.47 -21.63
CA ASP A 83 -20.29 19.30 -22.44
C ASP A 83 -19.45 18.29 -21.63
N ASN A 84 -19.85 18.08 -20.37
CA ASN A 84 -19.15 17.23 -19.41
C ASN A 84 -20.08 16.14 -18.89
N VAL A 85 -19.58 14.90 -18.83
CA VAL A 85 -20.25 13.79 -18.15
C VAL A 85 -19.59 13.55 -16.81
N ARG A 86 -20.38 13.52 -15.74
CA ARG A 86 -19.89 13.26 -14.38
C ARG A 86 -20.34 11.87 -13.95
N PHE A 87 -19.43 11.16 -13.27
CA PHE A 87 -19.68 9.84 -12.72
C PHE A 87 -19.57 9.89 -11.21
N SER A 88 -20.53 9.30 -10.51
CA SER A 88 -20.48 9.14 -9.05
C SER A 88 -20.48 7.66 -8.71
N ALA A 89 -19.46 7.25 -7.97
CA ALA A 89 -19.32 5.89 -7.46
C ALA A 89 -18.88 5.95 -6.00
N LYS A 90 -19.50 5.14 -5.14
CA LYS A 90 -19.18 5.07 -3.71
C LYS A 90 -18.73 3.65 -3.40
N PHE A 91 -17.57 3.53 -2.77
CA PHE A 91 -17.01 2.24 -2.38
C PHE A 91 -16.68 2.26 -0.90
N PHE A 92 -16.99 1.16 -0.22
CA PHE A 92 -16.56 0.92 1.16
C PHE A 92 -15.39 -0.04 1.15
N ALA A 93 -14.31 0.39 1.77
CA ALA A 93 -13.09 -0.38 1.96
C ALA A 93 -12.70 -0.34 3.45
N ALA A 94 -12.32 -1.49 3.99
CA ALA A 94 -11.79 -1.60 5.34
C ALA A 94 -10.58 -2.53 5.35
N ALA A 95 -9.51 -2.12 6.05
CA ALA A 95 -8.38 -2.99 6.36
C ALA A 95 -8.56 -3.54 7.77
N GLN A 96 -8.43 -4.86 7.93
CA GLN A 96 -8.54 -5.54 9.21
C GLN A 96 -7.36 -6.48 9.42
N TYR A 97 -7.04 -6.71 10.69
CA TYR A 97 -6.09 -7.72 11.13
C TYR A 97 -6.76 -8.64 12.15
N GLY A 98 -6.25 -9.85 12.28
CA GLY A 98 -6.90 -10.91 13.05
C GLY A 98 -6.29 -11.03 14.43
N ILE A 99 -5.02 -11.40 14.49
CA ILE A 99 -4.28 -11.58 15.73
C ILE A 99 -3.15 -10.55 15.80
N GLY A 100 -3.25 -9.61 16.75
CA GLY A 100 -2.26 -8.55 16.95
C GLY A 100 -0.88 -9.05 17.36
N SER A 101 -0.80 -10.14 18.14
CA SER A 101 0.49 -10.71 18.57
C SER A 101 1.32 -11.34 17.44
N LYS A 102 0.72 -11.51 16.24
CA LYS A 102 1.41 -11.98 15.04
C LYS A 102 1.88 -10.83 14.14
N ILE A 103 1.88 -9.61 14.65
CA ILE A 103 2.25 -8.40 13.93
C ILE A 103 3.40 -7.72 14.67
N ALA A 104 4.52 -7.56 13.99
CA ALA A 104 5.58 -6.67 14.43
C ALA A 104 5.41 -5.33 13.71
N ALA A 105 5.15 -4.27 14.46
CA ALA A 105 5.04 -2.92 13.94
C ALA A 105 6.22 -2.08 14.44
N TYR A 106 6.76 -1.27 13.56
CA TYR A 106 7.73 -0.24 13.88
C TYR A 106 7.22 1.09 13.32
N SER A 107 7.23 2.10 14.17
CA SER A 107 6.77 3.46 13.89
C SER A 107 7.54 4.41 14.80
N THR A 108 7.81 5.63 14.33
CA THR A 108 8.42 6.68 15.16
C THR A 108 7.43 7.39 16.08
N TRP A 109 6.14 7.05 16.01
CA TRP A 109 5.11 7.53 16.92
C TRP A 109 4.47 6.40 17.70
N PHE A 110 4.85 6.33 18.97
CA PHE A 110 4.06 5.80 20.07
C PHE A 110 4.17 6.78 21.24
#